data_AF-A0A5S3V9D8-F1
#
_entry.id   AF-A0A5S3V9D8-F1
#
_cell.length_a   1.000
_cell.length_b   1.000
_cell.length_c   1.000
_cell.angle_alpha   90.00
_cell.angle_beta   90.00
_cell.angle_gamma   90.00
#
_symmetry.space_group_name_H-M   'P 1'
#
loop_
_entity.id
_entity.type
_entity.pdbx_description
1 polymer ?
#
loop_
_entity_poly.entity_id
_entity_poly.type
_entity_poly.pdbx_seq_one_letter_code
_entity_poly.pdbx_strand_id
1 'polypeptide(L)'
;MSQRLTDVVVAADNLTQTVQDKIGNIDATVAAKSAEVDVSIAQSKVSIDNFIVGARGEASHILLSKNQRMEPLGTTGIKHFNTIGLSSIEVIKEATLHGNPSHDVDHTGNGVAADFRANVYGGYVNGYFNILRIKWTRNNRAHPARIDDNWYRGYQQGSMTTACYLKLITGDIEGAMRPVVNYQNDWSLYGTQSKVTSTVSQFHGAHTKLGLSKSTETSGEALICLFGTASGYIDLEKVGWGIYPEFARPSDIPATGV
;
A
#
# COMPACT_ATOMS: atom_id res chain seq x y z
N MET A 1 78.77 26.34 -39.63
CA MET A 1 78.43 25.07 -38.95
C MET A 1 77.86 25.32 -37.55
N SER A 2 78.47 26.19 -36.74
CA SER A 2 77.99 26.55 -35.39
C SER A 2 76.55 27.09 -35.34
N GLN A 3 76.16 28.06 -36.18
CA GLN A 3 74.79 28.61 -36.18
C GLN A 3 73.71 27.54 -36.43
N ARG A 4 73.93 26.65 -37.40
CA ARG A 4 72.99 25.56 -37.72
C ARG A 4 72.85 24.56 -36.57
N LEU A 5 73.91 24.33 -35.80
CA LEU A 5 73.86 23.45 -34.62
C LEU A 5 73.03 24.11 -33.51
N THR A 6 73.22 25.42 -33.29
CA THR A 6 72.43 26.20 -32.33
C THR A 6 70.94 26.21 -32.67
N ASP A 7 70.59 26.43 -33.95
CA ASP A 7 69.19 26.45 -34.39
C ASP A 7 68.50 25.09 -34.18
N VAL A 8 69.24 23.99 -34.39
CA VAL A 8 68.73 22.62 -34.15
C VAL A 8 68.50 22.36 -32.66
N VAL A 9 69.40 22.82 -31.78
CA VAL A 9 69.24 22.69 -30.33
C VAL A 9 68.01 23.45 -29.85
N VAL A 10 67.85 24.71 -30.29
CA VAL A 10 66.67 25.53 -29.95
C VAL A 10 65.37 24.87 -30.44
N ALA A 11 65.36 24.31 -31.65
CA ALA A 11 64.20 23.59 -32.16
C ALA A 11 63.87 22.33 -31.35
N ALA A 12 64.89 21.58 -30.91
CA ALA A 12 64.73 20.40 -30.07
C ALA A 12 64.20 20.74 -28.66
N ASP A 13 64.70 21.82 -28.05
CA ASP A 13 64.23 22.32 -26.75
C ASP A 13 62.77 22.78 -26.84
N ASN A 14 62.42 23.53 -27.88
CA ASN A 14 61.04 23.97 -28.14
C ASN A 14 60.08 22.79 -28.36
N LEU A 15 60.52 21.75 -29.08
CA LEU A 15 59.73 20.53 -29.27
C LEU A 15 59.54 19.80 -27.93
N THR A 16 60.60 19.69 -27.12
CA THR A 16 60.55 19.05 -25.80
C THR A 16 59.57 19.76 -24.88
N GLN A 17 59.62 21.09 -24.82
CA GLN A 17 58.68 21.89 -24.04
C GLN A 17 57.24 21.70 -24.54
N THR A 18 57.03 21.74 -25.86
CA THR A 18 55.70 21.53 -26.46
C THR A 18 55.14 20.16 -26.08
N VAL A 19 55.96 19.10 -26.11
CA VAL A 19 55.55 17.75 -25.72
C VAL A 19 55.20 17.69 -24.23
N GLN A 20 56.01 18.29 -23.36
CA GLN A 20 55.73 18.35 -21.91
C GLN A 20 54.43 19.08 -21.61
N ASP A 21 54.18 20.22 -22.26
CA ASP A 21 52.93 20.99 -22.11
C ASP A 21 51.72 20.17 -22.58
N LYS A 22 51.85 19.42 -23.68
CA LYS A 22 50.77 18.55 -24.17
C LYS A 22 50.51 17.38 -23.22
N ILE A 23 51.55 16.76 -22.66
CA ILE A 23 51.40 15.71 -21.64
C ILE A 23 50.68 16.26 -20.41
N GLY A 24 51.11 17.40 -19.87
CA GLY A 24 50.45 18.03 -18.72
C GLY A 24 48.98 18.36 -18.97
N ASN A 25 48.64 18.83 -20.18
CA ASN A 25 47.25 19.08 -20.57
C ASN A 25 46.43 17.78 -20.67
N ILE A 26 47.01 16.70 -21.19
CA ILE A 26 46.36 15.39 -21.27
C ILE A 26 46.10 14.86 -19.86
N ASP A 27 47.10 14.89 -18.97
CA ASP A 27 46.97 14.42 -17.59
C ASP A 27 45.89 15.20 -16.83
N ALA A 28 45.86 16.53 -16.98
CA ALA A 28 44.82 17.37 -16.39
C ALA A 28 43.43 17.02 -16.92
N THR A 29 43.29 16.77 -18.22
CA THR A 29 42.02 16.40 -18.85
C THR A 29 41.55 15.02 -18.39
N VAL A 30 42.45 14.04 -18.32
CA VAL A 30 42.15 12.68 -17.85
C VAL A 30 41.75 12.70 -16.37
N ALA A 31 42.45 13.46 -15.52
CA ALA A 31 42.10 13.61 -14.11
C ALA A 31 40.71 14.23 -13.92
N ALA A 32 40.41 15.30 -14.67
CA ALA A 32 39.09 15.94 -14.62
C ALA A 32 37.97 14.98 -15.06
N LYS A 33 38.18 14.23 -16.15
CA LYS A 33 37.19 13.24 -16.62
C LYS A 33 37.03 12.04 -15.70
N SER A 34 38.11 11.59 -15.06
CA SER A 34 38.03 10.54 -14.02
C SER A 34 37.17 11.00 -12.85
N ALA A 35 37.35 12.25 -12.38
CA ALA A 35 36.57 12.79 -11.28
C ALA A 35 35.07 12.94 -11.62
N GLU A 36 34.73 13.36 -12.84
CA GLU A 36 33.34 13.39 -13.33
C GLU A 36 32.71 11.99 -13.33
N VAL A 37 33.46 10.97 -13.79
CA VAL A 37 33.01 9.57 -13.80
C VAL A 37 32.79 9.06 -12.37
N ASP A 38 33.70 9.35 -11.45
CA ASP A 38 33.57 8.93 -10.05
C ASP A 38 32.30 9.50 -9.40
N VAL A 39 32.00 10.78 -9.66
CA VAL A 39 30.75 11.41 -9.19
C VAL A 39 29.52 10.73 -9.79
N SER A 40 29.53 10.45 -11.10
CA SER A 40 28.42 9.76 -11.78
C SER A 40 28.21 8.34 -11.25
N ILE A 41 29.29 7.62 -10.95
CA ILE A 41 29.23 6.27 -10.34
C ILE A 41 28.62 6.36 -8.94
N ALA A 42 29.07 7.32 -8.12
CA ALA A 42 28.54 7.51 -6.77
C ALA A 42 27.03 7.82 -6.77
N GLN A 43 26.59 8.73 -7.65
CA GLN A 43 25.17 9.07 -7.81
C GLN A 43 24.34 7.89 -8.32
N SER A 44 24.87 7.12 -9.27
CA SER A 44 24.20 5.93 -9.80
C SER A 44 24.06 4.86 -8.72
N LYS A 45 25.09 4.63 -7.91
CA LYS A 45 25.04 3.69 -6.78
C LYS A 45 23.95 4.08 -5.79
N VAL A 46 23.89 5.34 -5.39
CA VAL A 46 22.82 5.86 -4.50
C VAL A 46 21.45 5.66 -5.12
N SER A 47 21.29 5.93 -6.41
CA SER A 47 20.02 5.76 -7.13
C SER A 47 19.59 4.29 -7.18
N ILE A 48 20.53 3.38 -7.45
CA ILE A 48 20.30 1.93 -7.45
C ILE A 48 19.97 1.42 -6.04
N ASP A 49 20.71 1.85 -5.02
CA ASP A 49 20.46 1.45 -3.63
C ASP A 49 19.08 1.93 -3.19
N ASN A 50 18.70 3.17 -3.52
CA ASN A 50 17.35 3.70 -3.27
C ASN A 50 16.28 2.91 -4.03
N PHE A 51 16.52 2.57 -5.30
CA PHE A 51 15.59 1.75 -6.08
C PHE A 51 15.45 0.34 -5.49
N ILE A 52 16.54 -0.32 -5.11
CA ILE A 52 16.53 -1.66 -4.52
C ILE A 52 15.83 -1.64 -3.16
N VAL A 53 16.11 -0.65 -2.31
CA VAL A 53 15.45 -0.47 -1.02
C VAL A 53 13.95 -0.19 -1.20
N GLY A 54 13.59 0.66 -2.17
CA GLY A 54 12.21 0.95 -2.55
C GLY A 54 11.49 -0.31 -3.05
N ALA A 55 12.02 -0.96 -4.07
CA ALA A 55 11.46 -2.18 -4.66
C ALA A 55 11.36 -3.35 -3.67
N ARG A 56 12.29 -3.47 -2.71
CA ARG A 56 12.21 -4.46 -1.61
C ARG A 56 11.20 -4.07 -0.53
N GLY A 57 10.98 -2.77 -0.29
CA GLY A 57 9.92 -2.26 0.58
C GLY A 57 8.53 -2.30 -0.04
N GLU A 58 8.46 -2.28 -1.37
CA GLU A 58 7.27 -2.32 -2.23
C GLU A 58 6.97 -3.72 -2.80
N ALA A 59 7.62 -4.78 -2.29
CA ALA A 59 7.46 -6.14 -2.78
C ALA A 59 5.97 -6.55 -2.81
N SER A 60 5.45 -6.69 -4.03
CA SER A 60 4.12 -7.17 -4.44
C SER A 60 3.04 -7.04 -3.37
N HIS A 61 2.21 -6.00 -3.47
CA HIS A 61 1.00 -5.90 -2.66
C HIS A 61 0.00 -6.96 -3.12
N ILE A 62 0.02 -8.09 -2.43
CA ILE A 62 -0.92 -9.18 -2.66
C ILE A 62 -1.91 -9.17 -1.52
N LEU A 63 -3.17 -9.33 -1.88
CA LEU A 63 -4.25 -9.42 -0.94
C LEU A 63 -4.09 -10.68 -0.08
N LEU A 64 -3.98 -10.48 1.22
CA LEU A 64 -3.89 -11.54 2.24
C LEU A 64 -5.27 -11.85 2.85
N SER A 65 -6.17 -10.87 2.86
CA SER A 65 -7.56 -11.06 3.31
C SER A 65 -8.41 -11.78 2.26
N LYS A 66 -9.31 -12.66 2.69
CA LYS A 66 -10.04 -13.57 1.81
C LYS A 66 -11.25 -12.97 1.06
N ASN A 67 -11.66 -11.74 1.38
CA ASN A 67 -12.88 -11.14 0.84
C ASN A 67 -12.84 -9.60 0.86
N GLN A 68 -11.85 -8.99 0.21
CA GLN A 68 -11.81 -7.53 0.09
C GLN A 68 -13.00 -6.96 -0.69
N ARG A 69 -13.65 -7.78 -1.54
CA ARG A 69 -14.86 -7.38 -2.27
C ARG A 69 -16.10 -7.23 -1.37
N MET A 70 -16.00 -7.60 -0.09
CA MET A 70 -17.05 -7.47 0.91
C MET A 70 -18.33 -8.22 0.50
N GLU A 71 -18.22 -9.46 0.05
CA GLU A 71 -19.41 -10.28 -0.20
C GLU A 71 -20.10 -10.68 1.12
N PRO A 72 -21.41 -10.45 1.28
CA PRO A 72 -22.14 -10.83 2.48
C PRO A 72 -22.36 -12.35 2.55
N LEU A 73 -22.40 -12.89 3.77
CA LEU A 73 -22.83 -14.25 4.08
C LEU A 73 -24.24 -14.17 4.69
N GLY A 74 -25.26 -14.08 3.82
CA GLY A 74 -26.61 -13.77 4.26
C GLY A 74 -26.68 -12.39 4.91
N THR A 75 -27.53 -12.24 5.93
CA THR A 75 -27.69 -11.00 6.69
C THR A 75 -26.91 -10.97 8.00
N THR A 76 -26.18 -12.03 8.34
CA THR A 76 -25.57 -12.21 9.67
C THR A 76 -24.05 -12.28 9.64
N GLY A 77 -23.43 -11.99 8.50
CA GLY A 77 -21.98 -12.01 8.39
C GLY A 77 -21.45 -11.63 7.03
N ILE A 78 -20.13 -11.66 6.92
CA ILE A 78 -19.38 -11.38 5.69
C ILE A 78 -18.62 -12.64 5.33
N LYS A 79 -18.66 -13.06 4.05
CA LYS A 79 -18.03 -14.32 3.62
C LYS A 79 -16.55 -14.32 4.01
N HIS A 80 -16.11 -15.45 4.55
CA HIS A 80 -14.73 -15.71 4.97
C HIS A 80 -14.17 -14.86 6.11
N PHE A 81 -14.97 -13.96 6.70
CA PHE A 81 -14.61 -13.26 7.92
C PHE A 81 -15.17 -13.98 9.13
N ASN A 82 -14.42 -13.97 10.23
CA ASN A 82 -14.85 -14.58 11.48
C ASN A 82 -15.13 -13.49 12.53
N THR A 83 -16.37 -13.07 12.67
CA THR A 83 -16.75 -12.04 13.65
C THR A 83 -16.64 -12.56 15.08
N ILE A 84 -16.19 -11.72 16.01
CA ILE A 84 -16.07 -12.05 17.45
C ILE A 84 -16.48 -10.86 18.31
N GLY A 85 -16.88 -11.10 19.57
CA GLY A 85 -17.18 -10.05 20.55
C GLY A 85 -18.53 -9.36 20.34
N LEU A 86 -19.38 -9.91 19.47
CA LEU A 86 -20.71 -9.38 19.16
C LEU A 86 -21.79 -10.27 19.77
N SER A 87 -22.91 -9.66 20.18
CA SER A 87 -24.18 -10.36 20.45
C SER A 87 -25.02 -10.47 19.18
N SER A 88 -24.92 -9.47 18.30
CA SER A 88 -25.56 -9.48 16.99
C SER A 88 -24.73 -8.69 15.97
N ILE A 89 -24.82 -9.14 14.72
CA ILE A 89 -24.40 -8.39 13.54
C ILE A 89 -25.46 -8.54 12.46
N GLU A 90 -25.83 -7.42 11.85
CA GLU A 90 -26.67 -7.35 10.66
C GLU A 90 -25.81 -6.81 9.51
N VAL A 91 -25.88 -7.45 8.35
CA VAL A 91 -25.14 -7.09 7.15
C VAL A 91 -26.12 -6.91 5.99
N ILE A 92 -26.17 -5.71 5.44
CA ILE A 92 -27.01 -5.35 4.30
C ILE A 92 -26.08 -4.92 3.17
N LYS A 93 -26.25 -5.51 1.99
CA LYS A 93 -25.58 -5.04 0.77
C LYS A 93 -26.32 -3.79 0.31
N GLU A 94 -25.71 -2.61 0.46
CA GLU A 94 -26.31 -1.34 0.04
C GLU A 94 -26.04 -1.07 -1.43
N ALA A 95 -24.80 -1.28 -1.87
CA ALA A 95 -24.39 -0.98 -3.23
C ALA A 95 -23.34 -1.96 -3.75
N THR A 96 -23.29 -2.13 -5.07
CA THR A 96 -22.18 -2.77 -5.79
C THR A 96 -21.59 -1.78 -6.79
N LEU A 97 -20.30 -1.51 -6.68
CA LEU A 97 -19.55 -0.56 -7.50
C LEU A 97 -18.79 -1.34 -8.57
N HIS A 98 -18.86 -0.89 -9.83
CA HIS A 98 -18.21 -1.50 -10.99
C HIS A 98 -17.20 -0.56 -11.66
N GLY A 99 -16.48 -1.05 -12.65
CA GLY A 99 -15.56 -0.22 -13.44
C GLY A 99 -16.24 0.95 -14.15
N ASN A 100 -17.46 0.74 -14.64
CA ASN A 100 -18.30 1.79 -15.23
C ASN A 100 -19.40 2.19 -14.23
N PRO A 101 -19.50 3.47 -13.84
CA PRO A 101 -20.56 3.96 -12.95
C PRO A 101 -21.98 3.66 -13.44
N SER A 102 -22.22 3.54 -14.75
CA SER A 102 -23.54 3.18 -15.28
C SER A 102 -23.96 1.73 -14.97
N HIS A 103 -23.03 0.90 -14.48
CA HIS A 103 -23.30 -0.46 -14.03
C HIS A 103 -23.33 -0.57 -12.50
N ASP A 104 -23.12 0.53 -11.76
CA ASP A 104 -23.26 0.51 -10.32
C ASP A 104 -24.70 0.11 -9.97
N VAL A 105 -24.85 -0.74 -8.95
CA VAL A 105 -26.15 -1.24 -8.50
C VAL A 105 -26.42 -0.70 -7.10
N ASP A 106 -27.53 0.00 -6.93
CA ASP A 106 -28.08 0.37 -5.62
C ASP A 106 -29.13 -0.67 -5.23
N HIS A 107 -28.86 -1.45 -4.19
CA HIS A 107 -29.70 -2.57 -3.78
C HIS A 107 -30.82 -2.15 -2.83
N THR A 108 -30.69 -0.98 -2.19
CA THR A 108 -31.63 -0.50 -1.16
C THR A 108 -32.37 0.77 -1.59
N GLY A 109 -31.89 1.46 -2.62
CA GLY A 109 -32.45 2.73 -3.08
C GLY A 109 -32.02 3.92 -2.21
N ASN A 110 -31.04 3.73 -1.32
CA ASN A 110 -30.55 4.77 -0.41
C ASN A 110 -29.53 5.72 -1.07
N GLY A 111 -29.16 5.50 -2.35
CA GLY A 111 -28.22 6.33 -3.07
C GLY A 111 -26.76 6.14 -2.67
N VAL A 112 -26.42 5.04 -1.98
CA VAL A 112 -25.07 4.82 -1.40
C VAL A 112 -23.98 4.75 -2.47
N ALA A 113 -24.27 4.17 -3.64
CA ALA A 113 -23.31 4.14 -4.75
C ALA A 113 -22.98 5.57 -5.24
N ALA A 114 -24.01 6.37 -5.48
CA ALA A 114 -23.86 7.75 -5.94
C ALA A 114 -23.15 8.61 -4.88
N ASP A 115 -23.50 8.43 -3.60
CA ASP A 115 -22.84 9.08 -2.46
C ASP A 115 -21.34 8.79 -2.44
N PHE A 116 -20.96 7.52 -2.56
CA PHE A 116 -19.55 7.11 -2.56
C PHE A 116 -18.79 7.67 -3.78
N ARG A 117 -19.42 7.67 -4.97
CA ARG A 117 -18.81 8.23 -6.19
C ARG A 117 -18.55 9.72 -6.10
N ALA A 118 -19.50 10.46 -5.52
CA ALA A 118 -19.42 11.91 -5.40
C ALA A 118 -18.38 12.36 -4.36
N ASN A 119 -18.26 11.62 -3.24
CA ASN A 119 -17.49 12.07 -2.09
C ASN A 119 -16.12 11.39 -1.94
N VAL A 120 -15.98 10.14 -2.40
CA VAL A 120 -14.79 9.32 -2.14
C VAL A 120 -14.03 8.99 -3.42
N TYR A 121 -14.71 8.44 -4.43
CA TYR A 121 -14.02 7.90 -5.60
C TYR A 121 -14.86 7.88 -6.88
N GLY A 122 -14.54 8.78 -7.81
CA GLY A 122 -15.15 8.84 -9.15
C GLY A 122 -14.42 8.04 -10.23
N GLY A 123 -13.34 7.31 -9.89
CA GLY A 123 -12.46 6.66 -10.86
C GLY A 123 -12.90 5.27 -11.32
N TYR A 124 -12.14 4.70 -12.26
CA TYR A 124 -12.35 3.35 -12.77
C TYR A 124 -12.01 2.29 -11.70
N VAL A 125 -12.87 1.29 -11.54
CA VAL A 125 -12.65 0.13 -10.67
C VAL A 125 -12.38 -1.10 -11.53
N ASN A 126 -11.18 -1.67 -11.47
CA ASN A 126 -10.86 -2.89 -12.23
C ASN A 126 -11.45 -4.13 -11.53
N GLY A 127 -12.74 -4.35 -11.70
CA GLY A 127 -13.52 -5.41 -11.06
C GLY A 127 -14.83 -4.88 -10.50
N TYR A 128 -15.25 -5.43 -9.35
CA TYR A 128 -16.36 -4.90 -8.57
C TYR A 128 -16.12 -5.11 -7.07
N PHE A 129 -16.76 -4.29 -6.25
CA PHE A 129 -16.82 -4.48 -4.80
C PHE A 129 -18.18 -4.02 -4.25
N ASN A 130 -18.51 -4.49 -3.06
CA ASN A 130 -19.76 -4.11 -2.40
C ASN A 130 -19.50 -3.07 -1.29
N ILE A 131 -20.45 -2.16 -1.12
CA ILE A 131 -20.58 -1.34 0.08
C ILE A 131 -21.63 -2.01 0.96
N LEU A 132 -21.22 -2.40 2.16
CA LEU A 132 -22.10 -3.04 3.13
C LEU A 132 -22.47 -2.03 4.21
N ARG A 133 -23.76 -2.00 4.58
CA ARG A 133 -24.17 -1.47 5.88
C ARG A 133 -24.04 -2.59 6.90
N ILE A 134 -23.25 -2.34 7.92
CA ILE A 134 -23.14 -3.22 9.08
C ILE A 134 -23.79 -2.55 10.27
N LYS A 135 -24.67 -3.28 10.97
CA LYS A 135 -25.16 -2.91 12.30
C LYS A 135 -24.66 -3.93 13.28
N TRP A 136 -24.24 -3.50 14.45
CA TRP A 136 -23.69 -4.41 15.45
C TRP A 136 -24.17 -4.07 16.84
N THR A 137 -24.15 -5.07 17.71
CA THR A 137 -24.23 -4.90 19.16
C THR A 137 -23.07 -5.68 19.78
N ARG A 138 -22.23 -4.98 20.53
CA ARG A 138 -21.09 -5.58 21.25
C ARG A 138 -21.61 -6.32 22.47
N ASN A 139 -21.10 -7.53 22.72
CA ASN A 139 -21.44 -8.28 23.93
C ASN A 139 -20.65 -7.78 25.16
N ASN A 140 -20.89 -8.39 26.32
CA ASN A 140 -20.23 -8.01 27.58
C ASN A 140 -18.86 -8.68 27.80
N ARG A 141 -18.27 -9.31 26.78
CA ARG A 141 -16.96 -9.98 26.91
C ARG A 141 -15.82 -8.98 26.86
N ALA A 142 -14.72 -9.34 27.52
CA ALA A 142 -13.50 -8.53 27.56
C ALA A 142 -12.83 -8.38 26.18
N HIS A 143 -13.00 -9.34 25.26
CA HIS A 143 -12.44 -9.25 23.93
C HIS A 143 -13.14 -8.17 23.08
N PRO A 144 -12.40 -7.32 22.34
CA PRO A 144 -12.98 -6.36 21.43
C PRO A 144 -13.87 -7.03 20.39
N ALA A 145 -14.98 -6.38 20.08
CA ALA A 145 -15.82 -6.76 18.95
C ALA A 145 -15.08 -6.49 17.64
N ARG A 146 -14.99 -7.46 16.74
CA ARG A 146 -14.22 -7.34 15.50
C ARG A 146 -14.99 -7.92 14.33
N ILE A 147 -14.86 -7.27 13.18
CA ILE A 147 -15.46 -7.74 11.92
C ILE A 147 -14.75 -8.99 11.38
N ASP A 148 -13.46 -9.17 11.67
CA ASP A 148 -12.68 -10.35 11.30
C ASP A 148 -11.62 -10.70 12.35
N ASP A 149 -11.73 -11.89 12.95
CA ASP A 149 -10.80 -12.47 13.91
C ASP A 149 -9.73 -13.29 13.18
N ASN A 150 -8.77 -12.57 12.60
CA ASN A 150 -7.68 -13.16 11.83
C ASN A 150 -6.29 -12.95 12.43
N TRP A 151 -6.18 -12.38 13.62
CA TRP A 151 -4.90 -11.98 14.22
C TRP A 151 -3.92 -13.15 14.38
N TYR A 152 -4.43 -14.33 14.76
CA TYR A 152 -3.64 -15.54 15.00
C TYR A 152 -3.31 -16.30 13.71
N ARG A 153 -3.76 -15.80 12.56
CA ARG A 153 -3.44 -16.40 11.27
C ARG A 153 -2.00 -15.99 10.92
N GLY A 154 -1.14 -16.97 10.67
CA GLY A 154 0.31 -16.75 10.47
C GLY A 154 0.74 -15.81 9.36
N TYR A 155 -0.20 -15.27 8.56
CA TYR A 155 0.06 -14.24 7.55
C TYR A 155 0.00 -12.80 8.10
N GLN A 156 -0.36 -12.59 9.38
CA GLN A 156 -0.40 -11.28 10.04
C GLN A 156 0.98 -10.85 10.56
N GLN A 157 2.02 -11.00 9.74
CA GLN A 157 3.41 -10.76 10.10
C GLN A 157 4.15 -10.01 8.99
N GLY A 158 5.15 -9.21 9.38
CA GLY A 158 5.97 -8.42 8.47
C GLY A 158 5.37 -7.05 8.12
N SER A 159 5.82 -6.50 7.00
CA SER A 159 5.31 -5.23 6.48
C SER A 159 3.94 -5.47 5.87
N MET A 160 2.92 -4.78 6.35
CA MET A 160 1.55 -4.97 5.91
C MET A 160 0.78 -3.66 5.95
N THR A 161 -0.22 -3.54 5.10
CA THR A 161 -1.20 -2.46 5.17
C THR A 161 -2.59 -3.05 5.27
N THR A 162 -3.37 -2.63 6.26
CA THR A 162 -4.80 -2.93 6.35
C THR A 162 -5.59 -1.64 6.26
N ALA A 163 -6.58 -1.60 5.39
CA ALA A 163 -7.43 -0.43 5.25
C ALA A 163 -8.84 -0.80 4.79
N CYS A 164 -9.75 0.17 4.92
CA CYS A 164 -11.11 0.16 4.40
C CYS A 164 -11.61 1.60 4.24
N TYR A 165 -12.59 1.82 3.36
CA TYR A 165 -13.40 3.03 3.44
C TYR A 165 -14.56 2.79 4.38
N LEU A 166 -14.80 3.72 5.28
CA LEU A 166 -15.82 3.61 6.30
C LEU A 166 -16.53 4.95 6.50
N LYS A 167 -17.86 4.89 6.60
CA LYS A 167 -18.70 5.99 7.05
C LYS A 167 -19.46 5.53 8.29
N LEU A 168 -19.12 6.11 9.43
CA LEU A 168 -19.76 5.79 10.70
C LEU A 168 -21.09 6.54 10.79
N ILE A 169 -22.19 5.81 10.89
CA ILE A 169 -23.55 6.40 10.98
C ILE A 169 -23.90 6.61 12.46
N THR A 170 -23.70 5.60 13.31
CA THR A 170 -23.87 5.70 14.76
C THR A 170 -22.87 4.81 15.50
N GLY A 171 -22.69 5.06 16.80
CA GLY A 171 -21.79 4.31 17.66
C GLY A 171 -20.35 4.79 17.56
N ASP A 172 -19.41 3.88 17.79
CA ASP A 172 -17.98 4.19 17.79
C ASP A 172 -17.14 2.99 17.32
N ILE A 173 -15.89 3.26 16.97
CA ILE A 173 -14.92 2.24 16.53
C ILE A 173 -13.59 2.39 17.28
N GLU A 174 -12.85 1.29 17.37
CA GLU A 174 -11.55 1.21 18.02
C GLU A 174 -10.52 0.39 17.24
N GLY A 175 -9.37 0.13 17.86
CA GLY A 175 -8.28 -0.65 17.28
C GLY A 175 -7.14 0.20 16.72
N ALA A 176 -6.28 -0.47 15.96
CA ALA A 176 -5.08 0.12 15.37
C ALA A 176 -5.37 0.98 14.13
N MET A 177 -6.45 0.69 13.39
CA MET A 177 -6.85 1.48 12.24
C MET A 177 -7.34 2.86 12.70
N ARG A 178 -6.79 3.90 12.11
CA ARG A 178 -7.16 5.30 12.35
C ARG A 178 -7.63 5.94 11.04
N PRO A 179 -8.43 7.02 11.09
CA PRO A 179 -8.70 7.80 9.89
C PRO A 179 -7.37 8.32 9.34
N VAL A 180 -7.12 8.05 8.05
CA VAL A 180 -5.93 8.51 7.32
C VAL A 180 -6.32 9.66 6.40
N VAL A 181 -7.43 9.51 5.67
CA VAL A 181 -8.01 10.58 4.84
C VAL A 181 -9.48 10.72 5.21
N ASN A 182 -9.92 11.95 5.48
CA ASN A 182 -11.33 12.28 5.68
C ASN A 182 -11.88 12.87 4.39
N TYR A 183 -12.98 12.32 3.91
CA TYR A 183 -13.71 12.75 2.72
C TYR A 183 -14.97 13.52 3.13
N GLN A 184 -15.71 13.99 2.13
CA GLN A 184 -17.00 14.63 2.35
C GLN A 184 -18.05 13.61 2.81
N ASN A 185 -19.14 14.12 3.40
CA ASN A 185 -20.27 13.34 3.88
C ASN A 185 -19.87 12.18 4.82
N ASP A 186 -18.94 12.45 5.73
CA ASP A 186 -18.49 11.57 6.83
C ASP A 186 -17.85 10.24 6.40
N TRP A 187 -17.44 10.12 5.14
CA TRP A 187 -16.59 9.03 4.70
C TRP A 187 -15.14 9.28 5.12
N SER A 188 -14.44 8.22 5.53
CA SER A 188 -13.00 8.27 5.73
C SER A 188 -12.33 6.99 5.22
N LEU A 189 -11.12 7.13 4.71
CA LEU A 189 -10.19 6.02 4.55
C LEU A 189 -9.57 5.73 5.92
N TYR A 190 -9.90 4.58 6.49
CA TYR A 190 -9.27 4.08 7.71
C TYR A 190 -8.15 3.12 7.34
N GLY A 191 -7.02 3.21 8.06
CA GLY A 191 -5.88 2.38 7.78
C GLY A 191 -4.93 2.19 8.96
N THR A 192 -4.15 1.12 8.88
CA THR A 192 -2.94 0.91 9.68
C THR A 192 -1.88 0.32 8.77
N GLN A 193 -0.65 0.78 8.92
CA GLN A 193 0.51 0.33 8.16
C GLN A 193 1.57 -0.16 9.15
N SER A 194 2.13 -1.34 8.92
CA SER A 194 3.33 -1.82 9.62
C SER A 194 4.51 -1.84 8.65
N LYS A 195 5.66 -1.36 9.10
CA LYS A 195 6.96 -1.57 8.46
C LYS A 195 7.80 -2.49 9.34
N VAL A 196 8.54 -3.41 8.74
CA VAL A 196 9.57 -4.17 9.48
C VAL A 196 10.75 -3.25 9.75
N THR A 197 10.84 -2.74 10.98
CA THR A 197 11.95 -1.88 11.45
C THR A 197 12.86 -2.59 12.45
N SER A 198 12.46 -3.78 12.90
CA SER A 198 13.19 -4.65 13.83
C SER A 198 12.80 -6.11 13.63
N THR A 199 13.63 -7.03 14.15
CA THR A 199 13.33 -8.47 14.18
C THR A 199 12.04 -8.79 14.94
N VAL A 200 11.71 -8.04 15.99
CA VAL A 200 10.45 -8.22 16.73
C VAL A 200 9.26 -7.83 15.86
N SER A 201 9.30 -6.67 15.21
CA SER A 201 8.23 -6.21 14.31
C SER A 201 8.02 -7.09 13.08
N GLN A 202 9.01 -7.92 12.73
CA GLN A 202 8.88 -8.88 11.63
C GLN A 202 7.81 -9.95 11.91
N PHE A 203 7.55 -10.26 13.19
CA PHE A 203 6.67 -11.37 13.59
C PHE A 203 5.39 -10.91 14.29
N HIS A 204 5.13 -9.60 14.35
CA HIS A 204 4.00 -9.03 15.10
C HIS A 204 3.12 -8.14 14.22
N GLY A 205 1.80 -8.31 14.37
CA GLY A 205 0.76 -7.46 13.78
C GLY A 205 -0.23 -6.97 14.84
N ALA A 206 -1.04 -5.97 14.50
CA ALA A 206 -2.05 -5.45 15.41
C ALA A 206 -3.11 -6.52 15.73
N HIS A 207 -3.33 -6.78 17.03
CA HIS A 207 -4.30 -7.76 17.50
C HIS A 207 -5.75 -7.39 17.14
N THR A 208 -6.08 -6.11 17.27
CA THR A 208 -7.38 -5.54 16.88
C THR A 208 -7.12 -4.43 15.87
N LYS A 209 -7.41 -4.72 14.58
CA LYS A 209 -7.25 -3.73 13.51
C LYS A 209 -8.39 -2.73 13.53
N LEU A 210 -9.62 -3.21 13.34
CA LEU A 210 -10.85 -2.44 13.44
C LEU A 210 -11.77 -3.11 14.45
N GLY A 211 -11.99 -2.43 15.57
CA GLY A 211 -12.93 -2.83 16.61
C GLY A 211 -14.27 -2.11 16.46
N LEU A 212 -15.37 -2.82 16.68
CA LEU A 212 -16.75 -2.36 16.57
C LEU A 212 -17.27 -2.01 17.97
N SER A 213 -17.10 -0.75 18.37
CA SER A 213 -17.29 -0.18 19.73
C SER A 213 -16.16 -0.37 20.73
N LYS A 214 -15.81 0.71 21.45
CA LYS A 214 -14.88 0.76 22.61
C LYS A 214 -15.48 0.19 23.90
N SER A 215 -16.79 0.33 24.06
CA SER A 215 -17.51 -0.07 25.27
C SER A 215 -18.39 -1.28 25.03
N THR A 216 -18.44 -2.19 26.00
CA THR A 216 -19.34 -3.35 25.98
C THR A 216 -20.81 -2.94 25.94
N GLU A 217 -21.67 -3.80 25.38
CA GLU A 217 -23.13 -3.60 25.37
C GLU A 217 -23.60 -2.34 24.62
N THR A 218 -22.73 -1.78 23.78
CA THR A 218 -23.08 -0.68 22.87
C THR A 218 -23.40 -1.20 21.49
N SER A 219 -24.19 -0.43 20.74
CA SER A 219 -24.51 -0.72 19.35
C SER A 219 -23.98 0.38 18.44
N GLY A 220 -23.79 0.05 17.17
CA GLY A 220 -23.43 1.02 16.16
C GLY A 220 -23.80 0.57 14.77
N GLU A 221 -23.60 1.48 13.84
CA GLU A 221 -23.93 1.30 12.44
C GLU A 221 -22.93 2.03 11.55
N ALA A 222 -22.48 1.39 10.47
CA ALA A 222 -21.54 1.97 9.53
C ALA A 222 -21.74 1.43 8.11
N LEU A 223 -21.41 2.24 7.11
CA LEU A 223 -21.11 1.76 5.77
C LEU A 223 -19.62 1.42 5.68
N ILE A 224 -19.29 0.27 5.10
CA ILE A 224 -17.91 -0.20 4.95
C ILE A 224 -17.71 -0.85 3.59
N CYS A 225 -16.57 -0.57 2.96
CA CYS A 225 -16.14 -1.28 1.76
C CYS A 225 -14.63 -1.50 1.75
N LEU A 226 -14.19 -2.46 0.92
CA LEU A 226 -12.79 -2.77 0.68
C LEU A 226 -11.96 -3.11 1.93
N PHE A 227 -12.58 -3.60 3.01
CA PHE A 227 -11.82 -4.04 4.18
C PHE A 227 -10.90 -5.21 3.80
N GLY A 228 -9.60 -5.01 3.96
CA GLY A 228 -8.63 -6.02 3.63
C GLY A 228 -7.24 -5.71 4.15
N THR A 229 -6.36 -6.70 4.03
CA THR A 229 -4.95 -6.60 4.36
C THR A 229 -4.14 -7.02 3.15
N ALA A 230 -3.17 -6.19 2.75
CA ALA A 230 -2.18 -6.50 1.72
C ALA A 230 -0.78 -6.62 2.34
N SER A 231 0.08 -7.43 1.72
CA SER A 231 1.50 -7.43 2.01
C SER A 231 2.14 -6.09 1.63
N GLY A 232 3.19 -5.69 2.34
CA GLY A 232 3.95 -4.48 2.05
C GLY A 232 3.38 -3.20 2.68
N TYR A 233 4.11 -2.10 2.48
CA TYR A 233 3.71 -0.77 2.90
C TYR A 233 3.04 -0.04 1.73
N ILE A 234 1.88 0.57 1.96
CA ILE A 234 1.14 1.37 0.98
C ILE A 234 0.93 2.76 1.55
N ASP A 235 1.38 3.79 0.84
CA ASP A 235 1.17 5.19 1.22
C ASP A 235 -0.29 5.61 0.99
N LEU A 236 -1.15 5.34 1.97
CA LEU A 236 -2.60 5.54 1.89
C LEU A 236 -2.99 7.01 1.67
N GLU A 237 -2.19 7.97 2.13
CA GLU A 237 -2.46 9.41 1.93
C GLU A 237 -2.24 9.82 0.48
N LYS A 238 -1.24 9.23 -0.17
CA LYS A 238 -0.87 9.56 -1.55
C LYS A 238 -1.62 8.75 -2.60
N VAL A 239 -1.76 7.43 -2.39
CA VAL A 239 -2.31 6.51 -3.41
C VAL A 239 -3.73 6.01 -3.09
N GLY A 240 -4.22 6.25 -1.87
CA GLY A 240 -5.51 5.74 -1.41
C GLY A 240 -5.51 4.23 -1.21
N TRP A 241 -6.71 3.65 -1.21
CA TRP A 241 -6.94 2.21 -1.06
C TRP A 241 -7.78 1.67 -2.22
N GLY A 242 -7.39 0.51 -2.75
CA GLY A 242 -8.04 -0.10 -3.91
C GLY A 242 -8.21 -1.61 -3.77
N ILE A 243 -8.66 -2.25 -4.85
CA ILE A 243 -8.69 -3.70 -4.96
C ILE A 243 -7.26 -4.19 -5.24
N TYR A 244 -6.75 -5.07 -4.39
CA TYR A 244 -5.44 -5.70 -4.58
C TYR A 244 -5.56 -7.07 -5.25
N PRO A 245 -4.56 -7.47 -6.06
CA PRO A 245 -4.55 -8.80 -6.65
C PRO A 245 -4.53 -9.87 -5.57
N GLU A 246 -5.35 -10.90 -5.74
CA GLU A 246 -5.38 -12.09 -4.89
C GLU A 246 -4.57 -13.22 -5.55
N PHE A 247 -3.89 -14.04 -4.74
CA PHE A 247 -3.40 -15.32 -5.27
C PHE A 247 -4.59 -16.17 -5.68
N ALA A 248 -4.50 -16.86 -6.82
CA ALA A 248 -5.46 -17.89 -7.18
C ALA A 248 -5.55 -18.89 -6.01
N ARG A 249 -6.76 -19.08 -5.47
CA ARG A 249 -6.93 -20.03 -4.38
C ARG A 249 -6.82 -21.43 -4.96
N PRO A 250 -6.39 -22.44 -4.19
CA PRO A 250 -6.43 -23.82 -4.65
C PRO A 250 -7.81 -24.27 -5.16
N SER A 251 -8.90 -23.68 -4.65
CA SER A 251 -10.28 -23.90 -5.11
C SER A 251 -10.59 -23.28 -6.49
N ASP A 252 -9.79 -22.29 -6.91
CA ASP A 252 -9.92 -21.62 -8.21
C ASP A 252 -9.09 -22.34 -9.30
N ILE A 253 -8.25 -23.29 -8.90
CA ILE A 253 -7.54 -24.22 -9.80
C ILE A 253 -8.51 -25.39 -10.04
N PRO A 254 -8.97 -25.63 -11.29
CA PRO A 254 -9.77 -26.81 -11.59
C PRO A 254 -9.05 -28.04 -11.05
N ALA A 255 -9.76 -28.92 -10.34
CA ALA A 255 -9.20 -30.20 -9.95
C ALA A 255 -8.81 -30.93 -11.24
N THR A 256 -7.54 -30.83 -11.64
CA THR A 256 -7.00 -31.66 -12.71
C THR A 256 -7.06 -33.06 -12.15
N GLY A 257 -7.97 -33.87 -12.69
CA GLY A 257 -8.01 -35.29 -12.42
C GLY A 257 -6.63 -35.88 -12.70
N VAL A 258 -5.98 -36.31 -11.63
CA VAL A 258 -4.90 -37.29 -11.64
C VAL A 258 -5.38 -38.44 -10.79
#